data_AF-A0A7Z0NNN8-F1
#
_entry.id   AF-A0A7Z0NNN8-F1
#
_cell.length_a   1.000
_cell.length_b   1.000
_cell.length_c   1.000
_cell.angle_alpha   90.00
_cell.angle_beta   90.00
_cell.angle_gamma   90.00
#
_symmetry.space_group_name_H-M   'P 1'
#
loop_
_entity.id
_entity.type
_entity.pdbx_description
1 polymer ?
#
loop_
_entity_poly.entity_id
_entity_poly.type
_entity_poly.pdbx_seq_one_letter_code
_entity_poly.pdbx_strand_id
1 'polypeptide(L)'
;LGDGTTTTSSTPIAVDLPADTTITAVAAGTGHSLAVTSTGTMLAWGFNASGQLGDGTNSNSNIPVAVGLPVDTTITAIAASSSHHSLAVTSTGTMLAWGSNLTGQLGDGTTTNSSTPVAVDLPADTTITTVAAGYRHSLALTSTGTMLAWGANGFGQLGDGSNSNSNIPVAVDLPVDTTITAVAGGYRHSLAVTSTGTMLAWGFNASGQLGDGTTTNSSTPIAVDLPVDTTITAAAGGSFHSLAIVPSASTSTTTLQVSPPNPTPDQPVTLTATVTCTGSTPTGTVTFLDGTTTLDTKPLSGNPTTTATLTVTHLAPGTHHIQARYNGNSNCPASTSNSTTVTVPKPTIPVTGTSLPTILTAGILLTLTGAALTLATHRRRPTPGA
;
A
#
# COMPACT_ATOMS: atom_id res chain seq x y z
N LEU A 1 10.62 25.85 18.35
CA LEU A 1 10.22 24.70 17.48
C LEU A 1 10.47 23.34 18.16
N GLY A 2 10.70 23.29 19.48
CA GLY A 2 11.25 22.11 20.14
C GLY A 2 12.79 22.10 20.15
N ASP A 3 13.42 23.13 19.61
CA ASP A 3 14.86 23.36 19.50
C ASP A 3 15.39 24.37 20.53
N GLY A 4 14.57 24.73 21.53
CA GLY A 4 14.90 25.73 22.54
C GLY A 4 14.77 27.18 22.10
N THR A 5 14.52 27.45 20.81
CA THR A 5 14.40 28.81 20.28
C THR A 5 12.94 29.28 20.15
N THR A 6 12.77 30.61 20.09
CA THR A 6 11.50 31.27 19.74
C THR A 6 11.44 31.70 18.27
N THR A 7 12.48 31.42 17.49
CA THR A 7 12.57 31.82 16.10
C THR A 7 11.80 30.87 15.20
N THR A 8 11.07 31.42 14.24
CA THR A 8 10.42 30.64 13.18
C THR A 8 11.46 30.12 12.18
N SER A 9 11.21 28.95 11.60
CA SER A 9 12.05 28.38 10.54
C SER A 9 11.24 28.12 9.28
N SER A 10 11.85 28.36 8.12
CA SER A 10 11.31 28.00 6.80
C SER A 10 11.80 26.65 6.29
N THR A 11 12.70 25.99 7.03
CA THR A 11 13.22 24.65 6.73
C THR A 11 13.06 23.73 7.93
N PRO A 12 13.01 22.39 7.74
CA PRO A 12 13.00 21.45 8.85
C PRO A 12 14.19 21.67 9.79
N ILE A 13 13.93 21.65 11.09
CA ILE A 13 14.92 21.72 12.17
C ILE A 13 14.73 20.50 13.07
N ALA A 14 15.83 19.92 13.53
CA ALA A 14 15.79 18.83 14.49
C ALA A 14 15.28 19.33 15.86
N VAL A 15 14.36 18.58 16.46
CA VAL A 15 13.89 18.83 17.83
C VAL A 15 14.96 18.36 18.81
N ASP A 16 15.19 19.13 19.88
CA ASP A 16 16.15 18.82 20.94
C ASP A 16 15.55 17.78 21.90
N LEU A 17 15.57 16.51 21.46
CA LEU A 17 15.04 15.39 22.23
C LEU A 17 16.05 14.93 23.31
N PRO A 18 15.56 14.42 24.46
CA PRO A 18 16.45 13.75 25.41
C PRO A 18 17.22 12.60 24.75
N ALA A 19 18.45 12.36 25.20
CA ALA A 19 19.30 11.30 24.67
C ALA A 19 18.59 9.94 24.66
N ASP A 20 18.87 9.12 23.65
CA ASP A 20 18.32 7.78 23.45
C ASP A 20 16.77 7.70 23.33
N THR A 21 16.11 8.84 23.07
CA THR A 21 14.66 8.86 22.83
C THR A 21 14.34 8.52 21.37
N THR A 22 13.56 7.45 21.16
CA THR A 22 12.95 7.14 19.86
C THR A 22 11.49 7.56 19.88
N ILE A 23 11.03 8.30 18.86
CA ILE A 23 9.63 8.73 18.72
C ILE A 23 8.89 7.79 17.76
N THR A 24 7.71 7.34 18.16
CA THR A 24 6.85 6.42 17.40
C THR A 24 5.61 7.09 16.81
N ALA A 25 5.15 8.19 17.41
CA ALA A 25 4.02 8.99 16.91
C ALA A 25 4.20 10.46 17.24
N VAL A 26 3.61 11.33 16.42
CA VAL A 26 3.58 12.79 16.64
C VAL A 26 2.19 13.34 16.35
N ALA A 27 1.81 14.40 17.04
CA ALA A 27 0.62 15.19 16.73
C ALA A 27 0.95 16.68 16.90
N ALA A 28 0.31 17.53 16.11
CA ALA A 28 0.51 18.98 16.16
C ALA A 28 -0.83 19.70 16.28
N GLY A 29 -0.94 20.58 17.27
CA GLY A 29 -2.01 21.57 17.37
C GLY A 29 -1.56 22.93 16.83
N THR A 30 -2.39 23.96 17.00
CA THR A 30 -2.08 25.32 16.49
C THR A 30 -0.79 25.91 17.07
N GLY A 31 -0.47 25.58 18.32
CA GLY A 31 0.68 26.17 19.02
C GLY A 31 1.46 25.19 19.90
N HIS A 32 1.14 23.91 19.88
CA HIS A 32 1.83 22.89 20.67
C HIS A 32 1.99 21.60 19.86
N SER A 33 2.99 20.81 20.25
CA SER A 33 3.29 19.52 19.66
C SER A 33 3.29 18.46 20.74
N LEU A 34 2.90 17.25 20.35
CA LEU A 34 2.92 16.04 21.16
C LEU A 34 3.75 14.98 20.44
N ALA A 35 4.46 14.16 21.19
CA ALA A 35 5.18 13.00 20.68
C ALA A 35 5.07 11.82 21.64
N VAL A 36 4.93 10.62 21.11
CA VAL A 36 4.96 9.36 21.85
C VAL A 36 6.33 8.72 21.67
N THR A 37 6.93 8.27 22.76
CA THR A 37 8.22 7.57 22.73
C THR A 37 8.03 6.07 22.49
N SER A 38 9.10 5.36 22.12
CA SER A 38 9.08 3.90 21.98
C SER A 38 8.82 3.15 23.29
N THR A 39 8.97 3.81 24.43
CA THR A 39 8.61 3.26 25.75
C THR A 39 7.15 3.54 26.13
N GLY A 40 6.40 4.25 25.28
CA GLY A 40 4.98 4.55 25.51
C GLY A 40 4.73 5.79 26.38
N THR A 41 5.77 6.53 26.76
CA THR A 41 5.65 7.84 27.43
C THR A 41 5.42 8.96 26.42
N MET A 42 5.15 10.17 26.90
CA MET A 42 4.88 11.33 26.05
C MET A 42 5.76 12.53 26.35
N LEU A 43 6.10 13.26 25.28
CA LEU A 43 6.70 14.58 25.34
C LEU A 43 5.76 15.61 24.72
N ALA A 44 5.76 16.82 25.25
CA ALA A 44 5.03 17.95 24.71
C ALA A 44 5.89 19.22 24.71
N TRP A 45 5.66 20.13 23.77
CA TRP A 45 6.29 21.45 23.76
C TRP A 45 5.45 22.48 23.01
N GLY A 46 5.75 23.75 23.23
CA GLY A 46 5.12 24.90 22.62
C GLY A 46 4.34 25.75 23.62
N PHE A 47 3.26 26.34 23.12
CA PHE A 47 2.29 27.15 23.87
C PHE A 47 1.59 26.28 24.93
N ASN A 48 1.37 26.82 26.14
CA ASN A 48 0.80 26.09 27.28
C ASN A 48 -0.23 26.90 28.12
N ALA A 49 -0.77 28.02 27.63
CA ALA A 49 -1.63 28.86 28.47
C ALA A 49 -2.89 28.15 29.00
N SER A 50 -3.35 27.08 28.35
CA SER A 50 -4.49 26.26 28.79
C SER A 50 -4.08 24.94 29.45
N GLY A 51 -2.79 24.68 29.64
CA GLY A 51 -2.29 23.43 30.22
C GLY A 51 -2.11 22.29 29.21
N GLN A 52 -2.14 22.58 27.90
CA GLN A 52 -2.07 21.59 26.82
C GLN A 52 -0.77 20.78 26.74
N LEU A 53 0.29 21.18 27.45
CA LEU A 53 1.50 20.37 27.58
C LEU A 53 1.33 19.23 28.59
N GLY A 54 0.35 19.32 29.51
CA GLY A 54 0.04 18.23 30.44
C GLY A 54 1.12 17.99 31.50
N ASP A 55 2.01 18.96 31.72
CA ASP A 55 3.14 18.90 32.67
C ASP A 55 2.79 19.46 34.06
N GLY A 56 1.50 19.73 34.31
CA GLY A 56 1.01 20.35 35.53
C GLY A 56 1.16 21.87 35.57
N THR A 57 1.69 22.50 34.52
CA THR A 57 1.91 23.95 34.45
C THR A 57 1.04 24.64 33.38
N ASN A 58 1.08 25.97 33.36
CA ASN A 58 0.54 26.80 32.27
C ASN A 58 1.66 27.60 31.56
N SER A 59 2.91 27.16 31.73
CA SER A 59 4.09 27.83 31.20
C SER A 59 4.48 27.23 29.86
N ASN A 60 4.71 28.08 28.85
CA ASN A 60 5.20 27.63 27.55
C ASN A 60 6.56 26.94 27.69
N SER A 61 6.84 25.96 26.82
CA SER A 61 8.16 25.36 26.72
C SER A 61 8.64 25.35 25.26
N ASN A 62 9.87 25.80 25.01
CA ASN A 62 10.47 25.75 23.68
C ASN A 62 11.25 24.45 23.42
N ILE A 63 11.37 23.59 24.45
CA ILE A 63 11.96 22.26 24.39
C ILE A 63 10.93 21.20 24.81
N PRO A 64 11.06 19.94 24.36
CA PRO A 64 10.25 18.83 24.84
C PRO A 64 10.28 18.70 26.37
N VAL A 65 9.10 18.67 26.99
CA VAL A 65 8.90 18.35 28.41
C VAL A 65 8.06 17.09 28.55
N ALA A 66 8.25 16.34 29.63
CA ALA A 66 7.48 15.14 29.90
C ALA A 66 6.02 15.50 30.24
N VAL A 67 5.09 14.77 29.64
CA VAL A 67 3.66 14.82 30.03
C VAL A 67 3.49 14.02 31.33
N GLY A 68 2.78 14.59 32.31
CA GLY A 68 2.50 13.97 33.61
C GLY A 68 1.45 12.87 33.54
N LEU A 69 1.77 11.77 32.84
CA LEU A 69 0.88 10.61 32.72
C LEU A 69 0.69 9.90 34.08
N PRO A 70 -0.48 9.27 34.33
CA PRO A 70 -0.64 8.35 35.45
C PRO A 70 0.40 7.23 35.40
N VAL A 71 0.75 6.71 36.58
CA VAL A 71 1.72 5.60 36.72
C VAL A 71 1.27 4.40 35.89
N ASP A 72 2.24 3.70 35.30
CA ASP A 72 2.04 2.49 34.47
C ASP A 72 1.12 2.71 33.25
N THR A 73 1.03 3.94 32.74
CA THR A 73 0.29 4.26 31.51
C THR A 73 1.19 4.21 30.29
N THR A 74 0.79 3.43 29.28
CA THR A 74 1.40 3.41 27.95
C THR A 74 0.44 3.99 26.94
N ILE A 75 0.93 4.87 26.07
CA ILE A 75 0.13 5.55 25.04
C ILE A 75 0.33 4.89 23.68
N THR A 76 -0.77 4.72 22.93
CA THR A 76 -0.80 4.06 21.61
C THR A 76 -1.26 4.99 20.48
N ALA A 77 -2.04 6.02 20.78
CA ALA A 77 -2.46 7.03 19.81
C ALA A 77 -2.61 8.39 20.48
N ILE A 78 -2.40 9.47 19.72
CA ILE A 78 -2.47 10.85 20.19
C ILE A 78 -3.15 11.75 19.16
N ALA A 79 -3.81 12.81 19.63
CA ALA A 79 -4.29 13.90 18.81
C ALA A 79 -4.07 15.24 19.53
N ALA A 80 -3.76 16.27 18.74
CA ALA A 80 -3.60 17.63 19.23
C ALA A 80 -4.53 18.54 18.42
N SER A 81 -5.34 19.33 19.13
CA SER A 81 -6.36 20.15 18.49
C SER A 81 -5.87 21.54 18.10
N SER A 82 -6.64 22.20 17.23
CA SER A 82 -6.39 23.59 16.89
C SER A 82 -6.87 24.60 17.97
N SER A 83 -7.59 24.16 19.01
CA SER A 83 -7.99 25.00 20.17
C SER A 83 -7.28 24.60 21.47
N HIS A 84 -6.10 23.99 21.41
CA HIS A 84 -5.23 23.76 22.58
C HIS A 84 -5.77 22.76 23.60
N HIS A 85 -6.48 21.72 23.17
CA HIS A 85 -6.64 20.48 23.92
C HIS A 85 -5.86 19.34 23.26
N SER A 86 -5.47 18.39 24.10
CA SER A 86 -4.65 17.22 23.77
C SER A 86 -5.42 15.97 24.16
N LEU A 87 -5.31 14.92 23.37
CA LEU A 87 -5.96 13.63 23.60
C LEU A 87 -4.93 12.51 23.44
N ALA A 88 -5.09 11.46 24.24
CA ALA A 88 -4.28 10.26 24.13
C ALA A 88 -5.11 9.00 24.40
N VAL A 89 -4.81 7.92 23.68
CA VAL A 89 -5.36 6.59 23.89
C VAL A 89 -4.32 5.74 24.60
N THR A 90 -4.74 5.02 25.64
CA THR A 90 -3.87 4.11 26.39
C THR A 90 -3.80 2.73 25.74
N SER A 91 -2.79 1.92 26.08
CA SER A 91 -2.69 0.51 25.66
C SER A 91 -3.85 -0.37 26.15
N THR A 92 -4.55 0.06 27.19
CA THR A 92 -5.78 -0.58 27.70
C THR A 92 -7.04 -0.14 26.96
N GLY A 93 -6.93 0.77 25.98
CA GLY A 93 -8.06 1.28 25.20
C GLY A 93 -8.93 2.33 25.91
N THR A 94 -8.45 2.89 27.03
CA THR A 94 -9.06 4.07 27.67
C THR A 94 -8.49 5.35 27.07
N MET A 95 -9.00 6.51 27.50
CA MET A 95 -8.55 7.81 26.99
C MET A 95 -8.20 8.79 28.10
N LEU A 96 -7.20 9.61 27.80
CA LEU A 96 -6.81 10.78 28.58
C LEU A 96 -6.98 12.05 27.74
N ALA A 97 -7.36 13.14 28.40
CA ALA A 97 -7.48 14.46 27.78
C ALA A 97 -6.89 15.53 28.71
N TRP A 98 -6.35 16.61 28.15
CA TRP A 98 -5.91 17.79 28.91
C TRP A 98 -5.86 19.04 28.03
N GLY A 99 -5.63 20.20 28.64
CA GLY A 99 -5.61 21.50 27.99
C GLY A 99 -6.96 22.23 28.10
N SER A 100 -7.34 22.93 27.02
CA SER A 100 -8.56 23.75 26.97
C SER A 100 -9.84 22.92 27.01
N ASN A 101 -10.84 23.32 27.81
CA ASN A 101 -12.12 22.61 27.97
C ASN A 101 -13.37 23.51 27.88
N LEU A 102 -13.29 24.67 27.22
CA LEU A 102 -14.35 25.69 27.21
C LEU A 102 -15.73 25.21 26.72
N THR A 103 -15.80 24.10 25.99
CA THR A 103 -17.03 23.51 25.43
C THR A 103 -17.17 22.03 25.77
N GLY A 104 -16.41 21.52 26.75
CA GLY A 104 -16.46 20.12 27.17
C GLY A 104 -15.61 19.17 26.31
N GLN A 105 -14.67 19.68 25.53
CA GLN A 105 -13.80 18.88 24.64
C GLN A 105 -12.82 17.94 25.38
N LEU A 106 -12.69 18.01 26.70
CA LEU A 106 -11.97 16.98 27.46
C LEU A 106 -12.83 15.74 27.72
N GLY A 107 -14.16 15.84 27.65
CA GLY A 107 -15.05 14.69 27.79
C GLY A 107 -15.10 14.11 29.22
N ASP A 108 -14.67 14.86 30.22
CA ASP A 108 -14.58 14.46 31.64
C ASP A 108 -15.81 14.88 32.45
N GLY A 109 -16.90 15.26 31.79
CA GLY A 109 -18.10 15.79 32.42
C GLY A 109 -17.98 17.25 32.91
N THR A 110 -16.85 17.91 32.64
CA THR A 110 -16.61 19.30 33.04
C THR A 110 -16.45 20.24 31.83
N THR A 111 -16.33 21.54 32.10
CA THR A 111 -15.91 22.55 31.12
C THR A 111 -14.71 23.35 31.62
N THR A 112 -13.93 22.77 32.52
CA THR A 112 -12.77 23.40 33.14
C THR A 112 -11.49 22.88 32.50
N ASN A 113 -10.57 23.78 32.15
CA ASN A 113 -9.28 23.40 31.60
C ASN A 113 -8.49 22.53 32.59
N SER A 114 -7.63 21.65 32.09
CA SER A 114 -6.74 20.85 32.94
C SER A 114 -5.29 20.95 32.46
N SER A 115 -4.36 21.21 33.39
CA SER A 115 -2.91 21.18 33.11
C SER A 115 -2.28 19.80 33.31
N THR A 116 -3.07 18.81 33.73
CA THR A 116 -2.66 17.41 33.84
C THR A 116 -3.64 16.52 33.07
N PRO A 117 -3.20 15.37 32.52
CA PRO A 117 -4.09 14.37 31.94
C PRO A 117 -5.23 13.99 32.89
N VAL A 118 -6.47 14.07 32.40
CA VAL A 118 -7.69 13.59 33.06
C VAL A 118 -8.31 12.46 32.25
N ALA A 119 -9.01 11.54 32.92
CA ALA A 119 -9.72 10.46 32.24
C ALA A 119 -10.94 11.02 31.48
N VAL A 120 -11.14 10.55 30.25
CA VAL A 120 -12.39 10.79 29.51
C VAL A 120 -13.47 9.86 30.07
N ASP A 121 -14.68 10.38 30.29
CA ASP A 121 -15.83 9.65 30.82
C ASP A 121 -16.49 8.77 29.74
N LEU A 122 -15.77 7.74 29.31
CA LEU A 122 -16.23 6.81 28.28
C LEU A 122 -17.40 5.95 28.80
N PRO A 123 -18.39 5.62 27.94
CA PRO A 123 -19.38 4.62 28.28
C PRO A 123 -18.73 3.30 28.70
N ALA A 124 -19.35 2.59 29.64
CA ALA A 124 -18.86 1.32 30.14
C ALA A 124 -18.57 0.33 28.98
N ASP A 125 -17.53 -0.49 29.17
CA ASP A 125 -17.09 -1.51 28.22
C ASP A 125 -16.68 -0.98 26.81
N THR A 126 -16.39 0.32 26.71
CA THR A 126 -15.87 0.92 25.47
C THR A 126 -14.34 0.81 25.41
N THR A 127 -13.82 0.29 24.31
CA THR A 127 -12.39 0.29 23.99
C THR A 127 -12.15 1.20 22.79
N ILE A 128 -11.25 2.17 22.94
CA ILE A 128 -10.86 3.11 21.88
C ILE A 128 -9.58 2.64 21.19
N THR A 129 -9.55 2.76 19.87
CA THR A 129 -8.42 2.36 19.02
C THR A 129 -7.76 3.55 18.34
N THR A 130 -8.49 4.64 18.09
CA THR A 130 -7.97 5.82 17.41
C THR A 130 -8.69 7.07 17.90
N VAL A 131 -8.00 8.20 17.89
CA VAL A 131 -8.53 9.50 18.28
C VAL A 131 -8.20 10.55 17.22
N ALA A 132 -9.12 11.48 17.02
CA ALA A 132 -8.91 12.70 16.24
C ALA A 132 -9.47 13.91 16.99
N ALA A 133 -8.96 15.10 16.65
CA ALA A 133 -9.42 16.34 17.23
C ALA A 133 -9.67 17.37 16.13
N GLY A 134 -10.75 18.15 16.27
CA GLY A 134 -10.99 19.32 15.45
C GLY A 134 -10.53 20.60 16.14
N TYR A 135 -11.29 21.69 15.99
CA TYR A 135 -11.05 22.91 16.76
C TYR A 135 -11.35 22.71 18.23
N ARG A 136 -12.63 22.52 18.57
CA ARG A 136 -13.12 22.38 19.95
C ARG A 136 -14.00 21.14 20.13
N HIS A 137 -13.83 20.14 19.27
CA HIS A 137 -14.50 18.87 19.38
C HIS A 137 -13.48 17.74 19.23
N SER A 138 -13.84 16.59 19.76
CA SER A 138 -13.01 15.39 19.83
C SER A 138 -13.80 14.23 19.25
N LEU A 139 -13.09 13.31 18.61
CA LEU A 139 -13.66 12.13 17.97
C LEU A 139 -12.84 10.91 18.40
N ALA A 140 -13.51 9.80 18.67
CA ALA A 140 -12.87 8.54 19.00
C ALA A 140 -13.49 7.39 18.22
N LEU A 141 -12.63 6.52 17.67
CA LEU A 141 -13.01 5.27 17.03
C LEU A 141 -12.92 4.15 18.06
N THR A 142 -14.00 3.38 18.19
CA THR A 142 -14.07 2.21 19.05
C THR A 142 -13.52 0.96 18.36
N SER A 143 -13.16 -0.07 19.14
CA SER A 143 -12.74 -1.38 18.62
C SER A 143 -13.84 -2.13 17.88
N THR A 144 -15.11 -1.77 18.09
CA THR A 144 -16.28 -2.32 17.38
C THR A 144 -16.56 -1.61 16.06
N GLY A 145 -15.79 -0.57 15.71
CA GLY A 145 -15.96 0.21 14.48
C GLY A 145 -17.09 1.24 14.54
N THR A 146 -17.60 1.55 15.74
CA THR A 146 -18.50 2.69 16.00
C THR A 146 -17.70 3.92 16.45
N MET A 147 -18.33 5.08 16.56
CA MET A 147 -17.67 6.33 16.92
C MET A 147 -18.33 7.05 18.09
N LEU A 148 -17.49 7.72 18.89
CA LEU A 148 -17.91 8.68 19.90
C LEU A 148 -17.40 10.08 19.54
N ALA A 149 -18.16 11.10 19.91
CA ALA A 149 -17.79 12.50 19.75
C ALA A 149 -18.17 13.33 20.97
N TRP A 150 -17.43 14.39 21.28
CA TRP A 150 -17.78 15.36 22.32
C TRP A 150 -17.13 16.72 22.08
N GLY A 151 -17.54 17.72 22.86
CA GLY A 151 -17.11 19.11 22.77
C GLY A 151 -18.13 19.99 22.04
N ALA A 152 -17.62 20.94 21.25
CA ALA A 152 -18.41 21.92 20.52
C ALA A 152 -19.22 21.29 19.37
N ASN A 153 -20.51 21.62 19.30
CA ASN A 153 -21.45 21.05 18.33
C ASN A 153 -22.31 22.09 17.57
N GLY A 154 -22.02 23.39 17.65
CA GLY A 154 -22.87 24.42 17.04
C GLY A 154 -23.16 24.25 15.53
N PHE A 155 -22.33 23.49 14.81
CA PHE A 155 -22.51 23.17 13.39
C PHE A 155 -22.87 21.70 13.13
N GLY A 156 -23.11 20.91 14.18
CA GLY A 156 -23.36 19.48 14.06
C GLY A 156 -22.09 18.63 14.05
N GLN A 157 -20.95 19.14 14.55
CA GLN A 157 -19.66 18.43 14.54
C GLN A 157 -19.65 17.08 15.27
N LEU A 158 -20.58 16.86 16.20
CA LEU A 158 -20.66 15.59 16.92
C LEU A 158 -21.37 14.50 16.12
N GLY A 159 -22.13 14.86 15.08
CA GLY A 159 -22.78 13.86 14.23
C GLY A 159 -23.89 13.08 14.93
N ASP A 160 -24.38 13.56 16.07
CA ASP A 160 -25.40 12.93 16.92
C ASP A 160 -26.83 13.37 16.56
N GLY A 161 -27.00 14.04 15.42
CA GLY A 161 -28.26 14.65 14.99
C GLY A 161 -28.59 15.97 15.70
N SER A 162 -27.77 16.40 16.66
CA SER A 162 -27.99 17.63 17.42
C SER A 162 -27.01 18.75 17.03
N ASN A 163 -27.26 19.95 17.56
CA ASN A 163 -26.32 21.09 17.49
C ASN A 163 -25.89 21.55 18.90
N SER A 164 -26.08 20.69 19.90
CA SER A 164 -25.81 20.99 21.31
C SER A 164 -24.44 20.46 21.70
N ASN A 165 -23.62 21.29 22.36
CA ASN A 165 -22.33 20.84 22.87
C ASN A 165 -22.53 19.71 23.88
N SER A 166 -21.55 18.80 23.96
CA SER A 166 -21.52 17.75 24.98
C SER A 166 -20.19 17.76 25.71
N ASN A 167 -20.21 17.67 27.04
CA ASN A 167 -19.02 17.54 27.88
C ASN A 167 -18.72 16.09 28.28
N ILE A 168 -19.49 15.15 27.74
CA ILE A 168 -19.24 13.71 27.80
C ILE A 168 -19.32 13.12 26.39
N PRO A 169 -18.63 12.01 26.10
CA PRO A 169 -18.76 11.29 24.85
C PRO A 169 -20.22 10.92 24.52
N VAL A 170 -20.66 11.28 23.31
CA VAL A 170 -21.94 10.85 22.73
C VAL A 170 -21.70 9.98 21.50
N ALA A 171 -22.62 9.06 21.22
CA ALA A 171 -22.56 8.24 20.02
C ALA A 171 -22.81 9.09 18.77
N VAL A 172 -21.99 8.88 17.73
CA VAL A 172 -22.24 9.41 16.40
C VAL A 172 -23.37 8.61 15.74
N ASP A 173 -24.34 9.27 15.13
CA ASP A 173 -25.50 8.66 14.46
C ASP A 173 -25.11 8.13 13.07
N LEU A 174 -24.32 7.05 13.07
CA LEU A 174 -23.85 6.42 11.84
C LEU A 174 -25.02 5.76 11.07
N PRO A 175 -24.99 5.75 9.73
CA PRO A 175 -25.93 4.95 8.95
C PRO A 175 -25.89 3.49 9.37
N VAL A 176 -27.05 2.82 9.32
CA VAL A 176 -27.19 1.41 9.70
C VAL A 176 -26.16 0.53 8.98
N ASP A 177 -25.64 -0.47 9.68
CA ASP A 177 -24.64 -1.42 9.19
C ASP A 177 -23.31 -0.79 8.70
N THR A 178 -22.97 0.40 9.22
CA THR A 178 -21.69 1.06 8.92
C THR A 178 -20.63 0.76 9.97
N THR A 179 -19.50 0.22 9.53
CA THR A 179 -18.28 0.06 10.33
C THR A 179 -17.22 1.06 9.87
N ILE A 180 -16.64 1.80 10.81
CA ILE A 180 -15.60 2.79 10.57
C ILE A 180 -14.20 2.18 10.79
N THR A 181 -13.25 2.56 9.94
CA THR A 181 -11.85 2.11 9.99
C THR A 181 -10.86 3.23 10.23
N ALA A 182 -11.23 4.48 9.92
CA ALA A 182 -10.41 5.65 10.21
C ALA A 182 -11.28 6.87 10.49
N VAL A 183 -10.76 7.79 11.29
CA VAL A 183 -11.41 9.05 11.66
C VAL A 183 -10.45 10.22 11.47
N ALA A 184 -10.98 11.36 11.02
CA ALA A 184 -10.23 12.62 10.95
C ALA A 184 -11.10 13.80 11.38
N GLY A 185 -10.48 14.74 12.09
CA GLY A 185 -11.11 16.01 12.47
C GLY A 185 -10.68 17.12 11.52
N GLY A 186 -11.64 17.84 10.96
CA GLY A 186 -11.40 19.17 10.40
C GLY A 186 -11.57 20.26 11.47
N TYR A 187 -11.48 21.53 11.08
CA TYR A 187 -11.64 22.62 12.06
C TYR A 187 -13.03 22.62 12.72
N ARG A 188 -14.10 22.55 11.93
CA ARG A 188 -15.50 22.50 12.42
C ARG A 188 -16.35 21.44 11.71
N HIS A 189 -15.72 20.46 11.10
CA HIS A 189 -16.35 19.31 10.48
C HIS A 189 -15.57 18.05 10.84
N SER A 190 -16.14 16.91 10.57
CA SER A 190 -15.63 15.60 10.95
C SER A 190 -15.77 14.65 9.79
N LEU A 191 -14.83 13.70 9.71
CA LEU A 191 -14.67 12.78 8.60
C LEU A 191 -14.46 11.37 9.14
N ALA A 192 -15.02 10.38 8.43
CA ALA A 192 -14.79 8.98 8.74
C ALA A 192 -14.68 8.14 7.47
N VAL A 193 -13.77 7.17 7.46
CA VAL A 193 -13.63 6.17 6.39
C VAL A 193 -14.32 4.90 6.82
N THR A 194 -15.15 4.34 5.96
CA THR A 194 -15.87 3.09 6.24
C THR A 194 -15.04 1.87 5.83
N SER A 195 -15.36 0.71 6.40
CA SER A 195 -14.77 -0.58 6.02
C SER A 195 -15.03 -0.97 4.56
N THR A 196 -16.04 -0.37 3.92
CA THR A 196 -16.33 -0.55 2.49
C THR A 196 -15.49 0.35 1.58
N GLY A 197 -14.62 1.18 2.15
CA GLY A 197 -13.78 2.11 1.39
C GLY A 197 -14.51 3.37 0.93
N THR A 198 -15.68 3.68 1.49
CA THR A 198 -16.36 4.96 1.29
C THR A 198 -16.02 5.94 2.41
N MET A 199 -16.49 7.18 2.30
CA MET A 199 -16.22 8.23 3.29
C MET A 199 -17.51 8.92 3.69
N LEU A 200 -17.63 9.21 4.99
CA LEU A 200 -18.69 10.02 5.58
C LEU A 200 -18.11 11.35 6.06
N ALA A 201 -18.91 12.40 5.98
CA ALA A 201 -18.59 13.73 6.49
C ALA A 201 -19.79 14.35 7.20
N TRP A 202 -19.55 15.19 8.20
CA TRP A 202 -20.60 15.99 8.86
C TRP A 202 -20.02 17.23 9.55
N GLY A 203 -20.90 18.14 9.99
CA GLY A 203 -20.56 19.41 10.62
C GLY A 203 -20.65 20.60 9.66
N PHE A 204 -19.71 21.54 9.80
CA PHE A 204 -19.68 22.79 9.02
C PHE A 204 -19.39 22.54 7.54
N ASN A 205 -20.10 23.23 6.64
CA ASN A 205 -20.00 23.01 5.19
C ASN A 205 -19.98 24.30 4.34
N ALA A 206 -19.79 25.48 4.91
CA ALA A 206 -19.92 26.73 4.14
C ALA A 206 -18.92 26.86 2.96
N SER A 207 -17.88 26.04 2.91
CA SER A 207 -16.90 25.97 1.81
C SER A 207 -16.97 24.67 1.00
N GLY A 208 -17.99 23.83 1.18
CA GLY A 208 -18.08 22.51 0.56
C GLY A 208 -17.18 21.47 1.20
N GLN A 209 -16.88 21.61 2.50
CA GLN A 209 -15.99 20.71 3.25
C GLN A 209 -16.52 19.28 3.33
N LEU A 210 -17.84 19.09 3.29
CA LEU A 210 -18.45 17.76 3.36
C LEU A 210 -18.40 17.01 2.04
N GLY A 211 -18.16 17.70 0.91
CA GLY A 211 -18.00 17.07 -0.39
C GLY A 211 -19.25 16.34 -0.89
N ASP A 212 -20.44 16.73 -0.43
CA ASP A 212 -21.75 16.15 -0.78
C ASP A 212 -22.44 16.89 -1.95
N GLY A 213 -21.70 17.74 -2.66
CA GLY A 213 -22.23 18.62 -3.69
C GLY A 213 -23.00 19.83 -3.14
N THR A 214 -23.04 20.04 -1.82
CA THR A 214 -23.73 21.18 -1.19
C THR A 214 -22.77 22.06 -0.38
N THR A 215 -23.32 23.14 0.19
CA THR A 215 -22.65 24.00 1.17
C THR A 215 -23.44 24.10 2.49
N THR A 216 -24.35 23.15 2.71
CA THR A 216 -25.23 23.11 3.88
C THR A 216 -24.60 22.25 4.97
N ASN A 217 -24.59 22.75 6.20
CA ASN A 217 -24.08 21.98 7.35
C ASN A 217 -24.94 20.72 7.56
N SER A 218 -24.34 19.67 8.09
CA SER A 218 -25.06 18.44 8.46
C SER A 218 -24.78 18.07 9.92
N SER A 219 -25.83 17.80 10.70
CA SER A 219 -25.70 17.30 12.08
C SER A 219 -25.64 15.77 12.18
N THR A 220 -25.78 15.06 11.06
CA THR A 220 -25.57 13.62 10.96
C THR A 220 -24.52 13.32 9.88
N PRO A 221 -23.78 12.21 9.99
CA PRO A 221 -22.93 11.69 8.92
C PRO A 221 -23.68 11.58 7.59
N ILE A 222 -23.12 12.19 6.55
CA ILE A 222 -23.59 12.08 5.17
C ILE A 222 -22.48 11.49 4.28
N ALA A 223 -22.89 10.80 3.22
CA ALA A 223 -21.94 10.27 2.25
C ALA A 223 -21.25 11.39 1.49
N VAL A 224 -19.93 11.30 1.36
CA VAL A 224 -19.15 12.15 0.44
C VAL A 224 -19.44 11.69 -0.99
N ASP A 225 -19.67 12.64 -1.90
CA ASP A 225 -19.86 12.38 -3.33
C ASP A 225 -18.51 12.06 -3.98
N LEU A 226 -18.23 10.77 -4.14
CA LEU A 226 -17.00 10.26 -4.72
C LEU A 226 -17.25 9.73 -6.14
N PRO A 227 -16.26 9.82 -7.04
CA PRO A 227 -16.34 9.13 -8.33
C PRO A 227 -16.60 7.63 -8.13
N VAL A 228 -17.33 7.02 -9.06
CA VAL A 228 -17.57 5.57 -9.06
C VAL A 228 -16.26 4.79 -8.96
N ASP A 229 -16.32 3.63 -8.30
CA ASP A 229 -15.19 2.73 -8.08
C ASP A 229 -14.00 3.33 -7.29
N THR A 230 -14.25 4.40 -6.52
CA THR A 230 -13.25 4.98 -5.61
C THR A 230 -13.25 4.24 -4.27
N THR A 231 -12.08 3.75 -3.84
CA THR A 231 -11.85 3.21 -2.49
C THR A 231 -10.94 4.15 -1.72
N ILE A 232 -11.39 4.65 -0.58
CA ILE A 232 -10.62 5.53 0.32
C ILE A 232 -9.94 4.70 1.40
N THR A 233 -8.67 4.99 1.67
CA THR A 233 -7.89 4.34 2.75
C THR A 233 -7.51 5.27 3.88
N ALA A 234 -7.57 6.59 3.67
CA ALA A 234 -7.32 7.58 4.70
C ALA A 234 -8.03 8.90 4.38
N ALA A 235 -8.31 9.68 5.41
CA ALA A 235 -8.88 11.01 5.31
C ALA A 235 -8.08 12.01 6.15
N ALA A 236 -8.11 13.28 5.76
CA ALA A 236 -7.57 14.39 6.54
C ALA A 236 -8.48 15.62 6.41
N GLY A 237 -8.71 16.30 7.54
CA GLY A 237 -9.50 17.54 7.59
C GLY A 237 -8.60 18.76 7.76
N GLY A 238 -8.81 19.77 6.93
CA GLY A 238 -8.22 21.10 7.07
C GLY A 238 -9.18 22.09 7.71
N SER A 239 -8.84 23.38 7.64
CA SER A 239 -9.72 24.45 8.16
C SER A 239 -11.02 24.59 7.38
N PHE A 240 -10.92 24.47 6.05
CA PHE A 240 -12.03 24.70 5.11
C PHE A 240 -12.02 23.70 3.94
N HIS A 241 -11.29 22.59 4.08
CA HIS A 241 -11.18 21.56 3.05
C HIS A 241 -11.07 20.18 3.70
N SER A 242 -11.35 19.16 2.90
CA SER A 242 -11.20 17.75 3.24
C SER A 242 -10.35 17.08 2.16
N LEU A 243 -9.55 16.09 2.57
CA LEU A 243 -8.70 15.30 1.71
C LEU A 243 -9.01 13.83 1.95
N ALA A 244 -8.97 13.05 0.88
CA ALA A 244 -9.11 11.60 0.92
C ALA A 244 -7.99 10.97 0.10
N ILE A 245 -7.40 9.91 0.61
CA ILE A 245 -6.36 9.15 -0.10
C ILE A 245 -7.04 7.99 -0.80
N VAL A 246 -6.95 8.01 -2.13
CA VAL A 246 -7.25 6.87 -3.00
C VAL A 246 -5.92 6.16 -3.25
N PRO A 247 -5.75 4.89 -2.86
CA PRO A 247 -4.55 4.15 -3.22
C PRO A 247 -4.51 4.04 -4.75
N SER A 248 -3.36 4.39 -5.34
CA SER A 248 -3.14 4.16 -6.76
C SER A 248 -3.31 2.66 -7.04
N ALA A 249 -4.06 2.32 -8.09
CA ALA A 249 -4.11 0.94 -8.56
C ALA A 249 -2.68 0.45 -8.85
N SER A 250 -2.30 -0.68 -8.26
CA SER A 250 -1.03 -1.31 -8.56
C SER A 250 -0.96 -1.64 -10.05
N THR A 251 0.14 -1.29 -10.70
CA THR A 251 0.43 -1.58 -12.10
C THR A 251 1.63 -2.50 -12.16
N SER A 252 1.62 -3.44 -13.09
CA SER A 252 2.75 -4.34 -13.32
C SER A 252 3.31 -4.15 -14.72
N THR A 253 4.63 -4.20 -14.83
CA THR A 253 5.36 -4.15 -16.10
C THR A 253 6.18 -5.42 -16.25
N THR A 254 6.05 -6.09 -17.39
CA THR A 254 6.88 -7.24 -17.76
C THR A 254 7.77 -6.85 -18.93
N THR A 255 9.08 -7.05 -18.79
CA THR A 255 10.04 -6.92 -19.90
C THR A 255 10.65 -8.28 -20.20
N LEU A 256 11.06 -8.49 -21.45
CA LEU A 256 11.66 -9.73 -21.91
C LEU A 256 13.03 -9.45 -22.52
N GLN A 257 14.05 -10.16 -22.05
CA GLN A 257 15.37 -10.23 -22.65
C GLN A 257 15.59 -11.63 -23.26
N VAL A 258 16.12 -11.67 -24.47
CA VAL A 258 16.46 -12.91 -25.20
C VAL A 258 17.97 -12.97 -25.41
N SER A 259 18.59 -14.10 -25.06
CA SER A 259 20.04 -14.31 -25.22
C SER A 259 20.38 -15.73 -25.70
N PRO A 260 21.11 -15.89 -26.83
CA PRO A 260 21.49 -14.84 -27.77
C PRO A 260 20.27 -14.34 -28.59
N PRO A 261 20.28 -13.08 -29.07
CA PRO A 261 19.18 -12.55 -29.89
C PRO A 261 19.10 -13.19 -31.29
N ASN A 262 20.22 -13.68 -31.82
CA ASN A 262 20.33 -14.34 -33.13
C ASN A 262 20.99 -15.72 -32.95
N PRO A 263 20.25 -16.74 -32.49
CA PRO A 263 20.80 -18.08 -32.28
C PRO A 263 21.14 -18.80 -33.59
N THR A 264 22.20 -19.61 -33.59
CA THR A 264 22.44 -20.59 -34.66
C THR A 264 21.49 -21.79 -34.50
N PRO A 265 21.35 -22.65 -35.53
CA PRO A 265 20.65 -23.93 -35.38
C PRO A 265 21.19 -24.71 -34.17
N ASP A 266 20.30 -25.35 -33.42
CA ASP A 266 20.61 -26.13 -32.21
C ASP A 266 21.25 -25.35 -31.04
N GLN A 267 21.35 -24.02 -31.13
CA GLN A 267 21.85 -23.21 -30.03
C GLN A 267 20.74 -22.95 -28.99
N PRO A 268 20.99 -23.21 -27.69
CA PRO A 268 20.02 -22.91 -26.65
C PRO A 268 19.79 -21.40 -26.52
N VAL A 269 18.54 -21.01 -26.34
CA VAL A 269 18.12 -19.61 -26.12
C VAL A 269 17.61 -19.45 -24.70
N THR A 270 18.17 -18.48 -23.98
CA THR A 270 17.71 -18.10 -22.64
C THR A 270 16.78 -16.90 -22.75
N LEU A 271 15.58 -17.06 -22.21
CA LEU A 271 14.54 -16.04 -22.08
C LEU A 271 14.49 -15.61 -20.62
N THR A 272 14.75 -14.33 -20.36
CA THR A 272 14.67 -13.76 -19.01
C THR A 272 13.58 -12.71 -18.99
N ALA A 273 12.50 -12.99 -18.26
CA ALA A 273 11.46 -12.02 -18.00
C ALA A 273 11.75 -11.28 -16.70
N THR A 274 11.67 -9.96 -16.72
CA THR A 274 11.76 -9.12 -15.53
C THR A 274 10.41 -8.49 -15.26
N VAL A 275 9.88 -8.67 -14.05
CA VAL A 275 8.59 -8.12 -13.64
C VAL A 275 8.80 -7.12 -12.51
N THR A 276 8.21 -5.94 -12.67
CA THR A 276 8.10 -4.91 -11.63
C THR A 276 6.63 -4.59 -11.39
N CYS A 277 6.30 -4.21 -10.16
CA CYS A 277 4.95 -3.88 -9.74
C CYS A 277 4.97 -2.68 -8.81
N THR A 278 4.03 -1.74 -8.98
CA THR A 278 3.90 -0.61 -8.07
C THR A 278 3.19 -1.05 -6.80
N GLY A 279 3.83 -0.84 -5.66
CA GLY A 279 3.24 -1.10 -4.34
C GLY A 279 3.58 -2.44 -3.69
N SER A 280 4.17 -3.41 -4.40
CA SER A 280 4.69 -4.64 -3.78
C SER A 280 5.69 -5.39 -4.67
N THR A 281 6.42 -6.35 -4.11
CA THR A 281 7.26 -7.28 -4.87
C THR A 281 6.35 -8.30 -5.59
N PRO A 282 6.38 -8.40 -6.93
CA PRO A 282 5.54 -9.33 -7.66
C PRO A 282 5.94 -10.79 -7.37
N THR A 283 4.94 -11.65 -7.19
CA THR A 283 5.11 -13.08 -6.93
C THR A 283 4.27 -13.90 -7.91
N GLY A 284 4.51 -15.21 -7.98
CA GLY A 284 3.81 -16.11 -8.89
C GLY A 284 4.68 -16.51 -10.07
N THR A 285 4.10 -16.51 -11.27
CA THR A 285 4.73 -17.12 -12.45
C THR A 285 4.69 -16.23 -13.69
N VAL A 286 5.64 -16.44 -14.59
CA VAL A 286 5.64 -15.91 -15.95
C VAL A 286 5.50 -17.07 -16.94
N THR A 287 4.56 -16.93 -17.87
CA THR A 287 4.37 -17.83 -19.00
C THR A 287 5.10 -17.25 -20.23
N PHE A 288 6.03 -18.01 -20.80
CA PHE A 288 6.73 -17.66 -22.04
C PHE A 288 5.97 -18.24 -23.23
N LEU A 289 5.79 -17.43 -24.28
CA LEU A 289 5.03 -17.78 -25.47
C LEU A 289 5.85 -17.53 -26.74
N ASP A 290 5.62 -18.37 -27.75
CA ASP A 290 5.96 -18.11 -29.15
C ASP A 290 4.67 -17.96 -29.96
N GLY A 291 4.36 -16.74 -30.36
CA GLY A 291 3.03 -16.38 -30.86
C GLY A 291 1.95 -16.68 -29.81
N THR A 292 1.07 -17.65 -30.11
CA THR A 292 0.04 -18.14 -29.18
C THR A 292 0.42 -19.43 -28.46
N THR A 293 1.55 -20.04 -28.82
CA THR A 293 1.99 -21.32 -28.27
C THR A 293 2.76 -21.10 -26.98
N THR A 294 2.35 -21.75 -25.89
CA THR A 294 3.10 -21.72 -24.63
C THR A 294 4.37 -22.56 -24.77
N LEU A 295 5.52 -21.95 -24.48
CA LEU A 295 6.80 -22.63 -24.38
C LEU A 295 6.95 -23.30 -23.01
N ASP A 296 6.82 -22.53 -21.94
CA ASP A 296 6.82 -23.01 -20.55
C ASP A 296 6.33 -21.91 -19.60
N THR A 297 6.07 -22.26 -18.34
CA THR A 297 5.78 -21.33 -17.25
C THR A 297 6.80 -21.48 -16.13
N LYS A 298 7.43 -20.38 -15.72
CA LYS A 298 8.49 -20.38 -14.69
C LYS A 298 8.12 -19.48 -13.51
N PRO A 299 8.50 -19.87 -12.28
CA PRO A 299 8.28 -19.03 -11.10
C PRO A 299 9.16 -17.77 -11.14
N LEU A 300 8.64 -16.69 -10.58
CA LEU A 300 9.42 -15.48 -10.29
C LEU A 300 10.31 -15.70 -9.07
N SER A 301 11.52 -15.14 -9.12
CA SER A 301 12.48 -15.14 -8.02
C SER A 301 13.22 -13.80 -7.93
N GLY A 302 13.59 -13.37 -6.72
CA GLY A 302 14.28 -12.08 -6.48
C GLY A 302 13.46 -11.07 -5.65
N ASN A 303 14.11 -9.99 -5.22
CA ASN A 303 13.50 -8.87 -4.48
C ASN A 303 14.38 -7.61 -4.66
N PRO A 304 13.84 -6.42 -5.02
CA PRO A 304 12.44 -6.10 -5.34
C PRO A 304 12.09 -6.33 -6.82
N THR A 305 13.11 -6.45 -7.67
CA THR A 305 12.97 -6.80 -9.08
C THR A 305 13.00 -8.32 -9.19
N THR A 306 11.89 -8.91 -9.62
CA THR A 306 11.80 -10.37 -9.74
C THR A 306 11.98 -10.82 -11.18
N THR A 307 12.68 -11.93 -11.37
CA THR A 307 12.93 -12.51 -12.70
C THR A 307 12.45 -13.94 -12.78
N ALA A 308 12.02 -14.33 -13.98
CA ALA A 308 11.78 -15.71 -14.37
C ALA A 308 12.65 -16.03 -15.58
N THR A 309 13.28 -17.19 -15.59
CA THR A 309 14.21 -17.58 -16.65
C THR A 309 13.83 -18.93 -17.24
N LEU A 310 13.74 -19.00 -18.57
CA LEU A 310 13.50 -20.22 -19.34
C LEU A 310 14.65 -20.42 -20.35
N THR A 311 15.29 -21.58 -20.33
CA THR A 311 16.21 -21.98 -21.39
C THR A 311 15.50 -22.93 -22.36
N VAL A 312 15.31 -22.48 -23.59
CA VAL A 312 14.76 -23.28 -24.69
C VAL A 312 15.94 -23.95 -25.39
N THR A 313 16.03 -25.28 -25.31
CA THR A 313 17.17 -26.04 -25.83
C THR A 313 17.20 -26.11 -27.36
N HIS A 314 16.04 -26.02 -28.01
CA HIS A 314 15.94 -26.03 -29.47
C HIS A 314 14.73 -25.21 -29.94
N LEU A 315 14.98 -24.11 -30.64
CA LEU A 315 13.99 -23.40 -31.44
C LEU A 315 14.09 -23.91 -32.88
N ALA A 316 12.96 -24.23 -33.49
CA ALA A 316 12.94 -24.73 -34.87
C ALA A 316 13.46 -23.68 -35.86
N PRO A 317 14.05 -24.08 -37.00
CA PRO A 317 14.43 -23.11 -38.02
C PRO A 317 13.24 -22.29 -38.53
N GLY A 318 13.31 -20.96 -38.40
CA GLY A 318 12.19 -20.06 -38.71
C GLY A 318 12.22 -18.75 -37.94
N THR A 319 11.14 -17.97 -38.08
CA THR A 319 10.92 -16.73 -37.34
C THR A 319 9.96 -17.00 -36.18
N HIS A 320 10.36 -16.63 -34.97
CA HIS A 320 9.60 -16.77 -33.74
C HIS A 320 9.25 -15.38 -33.17
N HIS A 321 8.09 -15.27 -32.53
CA HIS A 321 7.60 -14.04 -31.91
C HIS A 321 7.42 -14.27 -30.41
N ILE A 322 8.49 -14.03 -29.66
CA ILE A 322 8.56 -14.41 -28.25
C ILE A 322 8.00 -13.32 -27.35
N GLN A 323 7.13 -13.71 -26.42
CA GLN A 323 6.57 -12.84 -25.37
C GLN A 323 6.68 -13.50 -24.00
N ALA A 324 6.75 -12.67 -22.96
CA ALA A 324 6.62 -13.09 -21.57
C ALA A 324 5.35 -12.48 -20.97
N ARG A 325 4.47 -13.32 -20.43
CA ARG A 325 3.24 -12.90 -19.74
C ARG A 325 3.36 -13.21 -18.26
N TYR A 326 3.38 -12.17 -17.43
CA TYR A 326 3.17 -12.30 -16.00
C TYR A 326 1.68 -12.57 -15.70
N ASN A 327 1.40 -13.58 -14.90
CA ASN A 327 0.03 -14.04 -14.64
C ASN A 327 -0.69 -13.24 -13.54
N GLY A 328 0.01 -12.33 -12.85
CA GLY A 328 -0.54 -11.54 -11.76
C GLY A 328 -0.58 -12.29 -10.42
N ASN A 329 -0.85 -11.53 -9.36
CA ASN A 329 -1.20 -12.01 -8.02
C ASN A 329 -2.24 -11.05 -7.40
N SER A 330 -2.54 -11.18 -6.10
CA SER A 330 -3.52 -10.33 -5.40
C SER A 330 -3.18 -8.84 -5.41
N ASN A 331 -1.90 -8.48 -5.53
CA ASN A 331 -1.39 -7.12 -5.38
C ASN A 331 -0.82 -6.55 -6.68
N CYS A 332 -0.60 -7.38 -7.69
CA CYS A 332 0.08 -7.05 -8.93
C CYS A 332 -0.71 -7.62 -10.10
N PRO A 333 -1.32 -6.78 -10.96
CA PRO A 333 -2.11 -7.28 -12.08
C PRO A 333 -1.24 -8.02 -13.10
N ALA A 334 -1.86 -8.86 -13.92
CA ALA A 334 -1.19 -9.50 -15.03
C ALA A 334 -0.64 -8.47 -16.03
N SER A 335 0.51 -8.74 -16.64
CA SER A 335 1.10 -7.88 -17.67
C SER A 335 1.87 -8.72 -18.70
N THR A 336 2.03 -8.20 -19.91
CA THR A 336 2.71 -8.90 -21.01
C THR A 336 3.79 -8.00 -21.59
N SER A 337 4.96 -8.57 -21.88
CA SER A 337 6.04 -7.86 -22.56
C SER A 337 5.68 -7.54 -24.01
N ASN A 338 6.38 -6.59 -24.60
CA ASN A 338 6.41 -6.48 -26.06
C ASN A 338 6.93 -7.79 -26.68
N SER A 339 6.50 -8.05 -27.92
CA SER A 339 6.96 -9.21 -28.69
C SER A 339 8.37 -8.99 -29.24
N THR A 340 9.28 -9.93 -28.99
CA THR A 340 10.65 -9.94 -29.50
C THR A 340 10.78 -10.97 -30.62
N THR A 341 11.21 -10.54 -31.79
CA THR A 341 11.43 -11.44 -32.93
C THR A 341 12.78 -12.14 -32.81
N VAL A 342 12.78 -13.47 -32.91
CA VAL A 342 13.97 -14.32 -32.92
C VAL A 342 13.99 -15.11 -34.22
N THR A 343 15.09 -15.04 -34.99
CA THR A 343 15.21 -15.78 -36.25
C THR A 343 16.29 -16.83 -36.13
N VAL A 344 15.90 -18.09 -36.32
CA VAL A 344 16.83 -19.24 -36.39
C VAL A 344 17.10 -19.53 -37.88
N PRO A 345 18.35 -19.44 -38.36
CA PRO A 345 18.68 -19.74 -39.74
C PRO A 345 18.26 -21.15 -40.15
N LYS A 346 17.79 -21.33 -41.39
CA LYS A 346 17.59 -22.67 -41.95
C LYS A 346 18.95 -23.36 -42.13
N PRO A 347 19.08 -24.67 -41.85
CA PRO A 347 20.31 -25.40 -42.14
C PRO A 347 20.64 -25.28 -43.62
N THR A 348 21.79 -24.69 -43.94
CA THR A 348 22.32 -24.72 -45.29
C THR A 348 22.96 -26.08 -45.51
N ILE A 349 22.30 -26.95 -46.29
CA ILE A 349 22.97 -28.16 -46.78
C ILE A 349 24.02 -27.67 -47.79
N PRO A 350 25.32 -27.97 -47.64
CA PRO A 350 26.31 -27.65 -48.64
C PRO A 350 26.09 -28.57 -49.85
N VAL A 351 25.27 -28.12 -50.79
CA VAL A 351 25.19 -28.72 -52.12
C VAL A 351 25.81 -27.75 -53.12
N THR A 352 27.12 -27.61 -53.03
CA THR A 352 27.96 -27.05 -54.09
C THR A 352 29.06 -28.06 -54.38
N GLY A 353 29.04 -28.63 -55.59
CA GLY A 353 29.92 -29.73 -56.05
C GLY A 353 31.42 -29.44 -55.92
N THR A 354 32.30 -30.45 -55.92
CA THR A 354 32.60 -31.34 -57.06
C THR A 354 33.10 -32.75 -56.65
N SER A 355 32.41 -33.49 -55.79
CA SER A 355 32.79 -34.89 -55.51
C SER A 355 31.63 -35.90 -55.51
N LEU A 356 30.59 -35.63 -56.32
CA LEU A 356 29.54 -36.61 -56.59
C LEU A 356 29.91 -37.82 -57.49
N PRO A 357 31.08 -37.93 -58.18
CA PRO A 357 31.41 -39.18 -58.86
C PRO A 357 32.06 -40.25 -57.96
N THR A 358 32.62 -39.91 -56.79
CA THR A 358 33.47 -40.84 -56.03
C THR A 358 32.72 -41.68 -54.99
N ILE A 359 31.52 -41.28 -54.58
CA ILE A 359 30.70 -42.04 -53.62
C ILE A 359 29.71 -42.98 -54.34
N LEU A 360 29.30 -42.66 -55.57
CA LEU A 360 28.47 -43.57 -56.40
C LEU A 360 29.28 -44.63 -57.17
N THR A 361 30.60 -44.45 -57.36
CA THR A 361 31.47 -45.48 -57.94
C THR A 361 31.91 -46.54 -56.93
N ALA A 362 31.93 -46.24 -55.63
CA ALA A 362 32.12 -47.25 -54.58
C ALA A 362 30.84 -48.08 -54.32
N GLY A 363 29.65 -47.53 -54.58
CA GLY A 363 28.37 -48.25 -54.46
C GLY A 363 28.04 -49.20 -55.62
N ILE A 364 28.56 -48.94 -56.83
CA ILE A 364 28.31 -49.78 -58.02
C ILE A 364 29.38 -50.88 -58.20
N LEU A 365 30.56 -50.76 -57.58
CA LEU A 365 31.60 -51.80 -57.59
C LEU A 365 31.38 -52.91 -56.54
N LEU A 366 30.50 -52.67 -55.54
CA LEU A 366 30.09 -53.65 -54.52
C LEU A 366 28.81 -54.43 -54.90
N THR A 367 28.11 -54.06 -55.97
CA THR A 367 26.97 -54.83 -56.53
C THR A 367 27.35 -55.71 -57.72
N LEU A 368 28.53 -55.50 -58.34
CA LEU A 368 29.04 -56.34 -59.44
C LEU A 368 30.01 -57.45 -59.00
N THR A 369 30.49 -57.43 -57.75
CA THR A 369 31.27 -58.52 -57.13
C THR A 369 30.40 -59.51 -56.34
N GLY A 370 29.16 -59.14 -56.00
CA GLY A 370 28.16 -60.02 -55.36
C GLY A 370 27.34 -60.89 -56.33
N ALA A 371 27.37 -60.61 -57.64
CA ALA A 371 26.66 -61.39 -58.66
C ALA A 371 27.54 -62.41 -59.41
N ALA A 372 28.87 -62.39 -59.22
CA ALA A 372 29.79 -63.36 -59.83
C ALA A 372 30.08 -64.59 -58.93
N LEU A 373 29.59 -64.63 -57.68
CA LEU A 373 29.80 -65.75 -56.75
C LEU A 373 28.57 -66.66 -56.57
N THR A 374 27.44 -66.37 -57.23
CA THR A 374 26.20 -67.16 -57.16
C THR A 374 25.80 -67.86 -58.47
N LEU A 375 26.61 -67.77 -59.55
CA LEU A 375 26.33 -68.46 -60.82
C LEU A 375 27.35 -69.53 -61.27
N ALA A 376 28.31 -69.95 -60.42
CA ALA A 376 29.29 -70.99 -60.78
C ALA A 376 29.35 -72.21 -59.83
N THR A 377 28.37 -72.42 -58.95
CA THR A 377 28.27 -73.67 -58.13
C THR A 377 27.00 -74.49 -58.34
N HIS A 378 26.10 -74.14 -59.27
CA HIS A 378 24.96 -75.00 -59.60
C HIS A 378 24.76 -75.21 -61.10
N ARG A 379 25.55 -76.13 -61.68
CA ARG A 379 25.09 -77.37 -62.36
C ARG A 379 26.14 -77.93 -63.34
N ARG A 380 27.04 -78.80 -62.84
CA ARG A 380 27.30 -80.11 -63.47
C ARG A 380 26.02 -80.94 -63.18
N ARG A 381 25.43 -81.77 -64.04
CA ARG A 381 25.96 -82.81 -64.93
C ARG A 381 24.75 -83.39 -65.76
N PRO A 382 24.88 -84.46 -66.58
CA PRO A 382 24.73 -84.43 -68.05
C PRO A 382 23.53 -85.24 -68.62
N THR A 383 23.37 -85.12 -69.94
CA THR A 383 22.70 -85.99 -70.94
C THR A 383 22.93 -87.50 -70.72
N PRO A 384 22.09 -88.45 -71.23
CA PRO A 384 21.99 -88.75 -72.68
C PRO A 384 20.69 -89.40 -73.23
N GLY A 385 20.55 -89.35 -74.57
CA GLY A 385 20.12 -90.52 -75.34
C GLY A 385 18.81 -90.41 -76.13
N ALA A 386 18.98 -90.50 -77.47
CA ALA A 386 18.06 -90.95 -78.52
C ALA A 386 16.73 -90.21 -78.74
#